data_AF-A0A2V7UX99-F1
#
_entry.id   AF-A0A2V7UX99-F1
#
_cell.length_a   1.000
_cell.length_b   1.000
_cell.length_c   1.000
_cell.angle_alpha   90.00
_cell.angle_beta   90.00
_cell.angle_gamma   90.00
#
_symmetry.space_group_name_H-M   'P 1'
#
loop_
_entity.id
_entity.type
_entity.pdbx_description
1 polymer ?
#
loop_
_entity_poly.entity_id
_entity_poly.type
_entity_poly.pdbx_seq_one_letter_code
_entity_poly.pdbx_strand_id
1 'polypeptide(L)'
;MKPRLRGTARAEVPGRLLDLSLGGALLQLQAALVEGEIHDFALDLDGETVWVQGEVRRCRPASRGGYEVGVEFIGIDPRDQRRLRAYIQSR
;
A
#
# COMPACT_ATOMS: atom_id res chain seq x y z
N MET A 1 27.81 -15.34 27.82
CA MET A 1 27.23 -15.32 26.46
C MET A 1 25.94 -14.52 26.53
N LYS A 2 25.82 -13.35 25.89
CA LYS A 2 24.58 -12.56 25.92
C LYS A 2 23.56 -13.21 24.97
N PRO A 3 22.28 -13.40 25.36
CA PRO A 3 21.28 -13.97 24.47
C PRO A 3 21.05 -13.05 23.28
N ARG A 4 20.92 -13.63 22.08
CA ARG A 4 20.55 -12.90 20.85
C ARG A 4 19.05 -13.03 20.66
N LEU A 5 18.34 -11.90 20.65
CA LEU A 5 16.92 -11.86 20.31
C LEU A 5 16.76 -11.82 18.78
N ARG A 6 15.85 -12.63 18.23
CA ARG A 6 15.34 -12.49 16.86
C ARG A 6 13.84 -12.24 16.95
N GLY A 7 13.34 -11.23 16.25
CA GLY A 7 11.93 -10.89 16.17
C GLY A 7 11.65 -10.09 14.89
N THR A 8 10.39 -9.99 14.51
CA THR A 8 9.93 -9.13 13.40
C THR A 8 9.48 -7.78 13.95
N ALA A 9 9.82 -6.70 13.25
CA ALA A 9 9.30 -5.37 13.53
C ALA A 9 8.32 -4.99 12.42
N ARG A 10 7.14 -4.50 12.79
CA ARG A 10 6.18 -3.89 11.85
C ARG A 10 6.38 -2.38 11.93
N ALA A 11 6.61 -1.74 10.79
CA ALA A 11 6.75 -0.29 10.71
C ALA A 11 5.63 0.27 9.83
N GLU A 12 5.05 1.39 10.25
CA GLU A 12 4.19 2.20 9.41
C GLU A 12 5.06 3.18 8.64
N VAL A 13 5.02 3.10 7.31
CA VAL A 13 5.76 4.01 6.44
C VAL A 13 4.75 4.99 5.84
N PRO A 14 4.84 6.29 6.13
CA PRO A 14 3.96 7.26 5.51
C PRO A 14 4.19 7.28 4.00
N GLY A 15 3.08 7.32 3.27
CA GLY A 15 3.05 7.29 1.82
C GLY A 15 2.03 8.27 1.24
N ARG A 16 2.13 8.52 -0.05
CA ARG A 16 1.14 9.29 -0.82
C ARG A 16 0.50 8.39 -1.86
N LEU A 17 -0.82 8.40 -1.92
CA LEU A 17 -1.57 7.80 -3.02
C LEU A 17 -1.47 8.70 -4.26
N LEU A 18 -0.95 8.17 -5.36
CA LEU A 18 -0.77 8.90 -6.62
C LEU A 18 -1.86 8.58 -7.65
N ASP A 19 -2.26 7.31 -7.71
CA ASP A 19 -3.31 6.83 -8.60
C ASP A 19 -4.04 5.65 -7.95
N LEU A 20 -5.33 5.48 -8.26
CA LEU A 20 -6.19 4.47 -7.64
C LEU A 20 -7.19 3.91 -8.64
N SER A 21 -7.33 2.58 -8.64
CA SER A 21 -8.34 1.85 -9.39
C SER A 21 -8.97 0.77 -8.52
N LEU A 22 -9.94 0.02 -9.06
CA LEU A 22 -10.51 -1.14 -8.38
C LEU A 22 -9.52 -2.31 -8.26
N GLY A 23 -8.51 -2.38 -9.12
CA GLY A 23 -7.55 -3.48 -9.17
C GLY A 23 -6.21 -3.18 -8.51
N GLY A 24 -5.95 -1.93 -8.12
CA GLY A 24 -4.64 -1.56 -7.60
C GLY A 24 -4.46 -0.07 -7.40
N ALA A 25 -3.28 0.30 -6.92
CA ALA A 25 -2.89 1.68 -6.66
C ALA A 25 -1.44 1.95 -7.09
N LEU A 26 -1.15 3.21 -7.38
CA LEU A 26 0.21 3.74 -7.44
C LEU A 26 0.47 4.58 -6.20
N LEU A 27 1.53 4.23 -5.47
CA LEU A 27 1.91 4.87 -4.22
C LEU A 27 3.29 5.52 -4.38
N GLN A 28 3.53 6.61 -3.63
CA GLN A 28 4.86 7.13 -3.38
C GLN A 28 5.23 6.88 -1.93
N LEU A 29 6.30 6.12 -1.69
CA LEU A 29 6.79 5.75 -0.36
C LEU A 29 8.22 6.26 -0.14
N GLN A 30 8.64 6.42 1.12
CA GLN A 30 10.03 6.74 1.46
C GLN A 30 10.94 5.50 1.51
N ALA A 31 10.35 4.30 1.52
CA ALA A 31 11.07 3.04 1.54
C ALA A 31 10.83 2.25 0.25
N ALA A 32 11.86 1.52 -0.18
CA ALA A 32 11.72 0.55 -1.26
C ALA A 32 10.95 -0.67 -0.75
N LEU A 33 10.02 -1.16 -1.54
CA LEU A 33 9.44 -2.48 -1.37
C LEU A 33 9.99 -3.45 -2.42
N VAL A 34 9.92 -4.75 -2.15
CA VAL A 34 10.39 -5.79 -3.06
C VAL A 34 9.23 -6.24 -3.95
N GLU A 35 9.47 -6.36 -5.25
CA GLU A 35 8.48 -6.89 -6.19
C GLU A 35 8.11 -8.35 -5.88
N GLY A 36 6.83 -8.67 -5.99
CA GLY A 36 6.24 -9.96 -5.60
C GLY A 36 5.91 -10.09 -4.12
N GLU A 37 6.33 -9.16 -3.26
CA GLU A 37 5.91 -9.19 -1.86
C GLU A 37 4.47 -8.73 -1.67
N ILE A 38 3.82 -9.31 -0.66
CA ILE A 38 2.46 -9.01 -0.27
C ILE A 38 2.49 -8.21 1.02
N HIS A 39 1.83 -7.05 1.02
CA HIS A 39 1.73 -6.15 2.17
C HIS A 39 0.28 -5.75 2.43
N ASP A 40 -0.03 -5.46 3.69
CA ASP A 40 -1.27 -4.79 4.06
C ASP A 40 -1.08 -3.28 3.90
N PHE A 41 -1.95 -2.62 3.14
CA PHE A 41 -1.97 -1.18 2.98
C PHE A 41 -3.24 -0.58 3.58
N ALA A 42 -3.07 0.49 4.35
CA ALA A 42 -4.15 1.35 4.80
C ALA A 42 -4.22 2.57 3.87
N LEU A 43 -5.25 2.63 3.03
CA LEU A 43 -5.49 3.76 2.14
C LEU A 43 -6.44 4.74 2.82
N ASP A 44 -6.01 5.99 3.01
CA ASP A 44 -6.88 7.06 3.48
C ASP A 44 -7.60 7.70 2.28
N LEU A 45 -8.92 7.49 2.22
CA LEU A 45 -9.82 7.98 1.16
C LEU A 45 -10.83 8.95 1.79
N ASP A 46 -10.54 10.25 1.72
CA ASP A 46 -11.36 11.34 2.28
C ASP A 46 -11.72 11.17 3.77
N GLY A 47 -10.77 10.68 4.58
CA GLY A 47 -10.93 10.47 6.01
C GLY A 47 -11.48 9.09 6.38
N GLU A 48 -11.79 8.24 5.40
CA GLU A 48 -12.08 6.82 5.62
C GLU A 48 -10.86 5.96 5.28
N THR A 49 -10.46 5.10 6.21
CA THR A 49 -9.44 4.09 5.95
C THR A 49 -10.05 2.87 5.27
N VAL A 50 -9.49 2.51 4.11
CA VAL A 50 -9.75 1.28 3.37
C VAL A 50 -8.52 0.38 3.47
N TRP A 51 -8.71 -0.82 4.03
CA TRP A 51 -7.64 -1.80 4.14
C TRP A 51 -7.61 -2.72 2.93
N VAL A 52 -6.43 -2.88 2.35
CA VAL A 52 -6.21 -3.75 1.18
C VAL A 52 -4.98 -4.61 1.39
N GLN A 53 -5.03 -5.85 0.92
CA GLN A 53 -3.83 -6.67 0.74
C GLN A 53 -3.38 -6.51 -0.71
N GLY A 54 -2.15 -6.05 -0.90
CA GLY A 54 -1.60 -5.75 -2.21
C GLY A 54 -0.29 -6.48 -2.49
N GLU A 55 -0.13 -6.99 -3.70
CA GLU A 55 1.13 -7.49 -4.22
C GLU A 55 1.89 -6.35 -4.92
N VAL A 56 3.17 -6.18 -4.59
CA VAL A 56 4.04 -5.19 -5.25
C VAL A 56 4.37 -5.67 -6.66
N ARG A 57 3.83 -4.98 -7.67
CA ARG A 57 4.08 -5.31 -9.10
C ARG A 57 5.24 -4.54 -9.71
N ARG A 58 5.58 -3.39 -9.14
CA ARG A 58 6.72 -2.57 -9.56
C ARG A 58 7.22 -1.68 -8.43
N CYS A 59 8.52 -1.47 -8.33
CA CYS A 59 9.11 -0.51 -7.39
C CYS A 59 10.29 0.21 -8.04
N ARG A 60 10.19 1.53 -8.23
CA ARG A 60 11.24 2.33 -8.88
C ARG A 60 11.54 3.62 -8.12
N PRO A 61 12.79 4.13 -8.14
CA PRO A 61 13.11 5.44 -7.59
C PRO A 61 12.22 6.54 -8.20
N ALA A 62 11.67 7.41 -7.37
CA ALA A 62 10.87 8.55 -7.81
C ALA A 62 11.77 9.77 -8.11
N SER A 63 11.34 10.62 -9.04
CA SER A 63 12.11 11.83 -9.44
C SER A 63 12.34 12.84 -8.30
N ARG A 64 11.47 12.84 -7.28
CA ARG A 64 11.53 13.74 -6.12
C ARG A 64 11.96 13.03 -4.83
N GLY A 65 12.64 11.89 -4.96
CA GLY A 65 13.05 11.05 -3.83
C GLY A 65 11.96 10.07 -3.37
N GLY A 66 12.40 9.03 -2.66
CA GLY A 66 11.57 7.87 -2.35
C GLY A 66 11.37 6.96 -3.56
N TYR A 67 10.27 6.21 -3.55
CA TYR A 67 9.96 5.17 -4.53
C TYR A 67 8.52 5.29 -5.00
N GLU A 68 8.30 5.14 -6.31
CA GLU A 68 6.99 4.88 -6.87
C GLU A 68 6.75 3.36 -6.87
N VAL A 69 5.69 2.96 -6.18
CA VAL A 69 5.34 1.56 -5.97
C VAL A 69 3.96 1.29 -6.57
N GLY A 70 3.91 0.42 -7.57
CA GLY A 70 2.65 -0.06 -8.12
C GLY A 70 2.23 -1.34 -7.39
N VAL A 71 1.01 -1.34 -6.88
CA VAL A 71 0.45 -2.48 -6.15
C VAL A 71 -0.81 -2.98 -6.84
N GLU A 72 -0.95 -4.30 -6.96
CA GLU A 72 -2.19 -4.96 -7.38
C GLU A 72 -2.92 -5.48 -6.16
N PHE A 73 -4.22 -5.20 -6.04
CA PHE A 73 -5.03 -5.67 -4.93
C PHE A 73 -5.37 -7.15 -5.13
N ILE A 74 -4.95 -7.98 -4.18
CA ILE A 74 -5.22 -9.42 -4.18
C ILE A 74 -6.26 -9.81 -3.12
N GLY A 75 -6.53 -8.90 -2.17
CA GLY A 75 -7.53 -9.09 -1.12
C GLY A 75 -8.07 -7.77 -0.62
N ILE A 76 -9.38 -7.69 -0.46
CA ILE A 76 -10.07 -6.53 0.10
C ILE A 76 -11.29 -7.04 0.87
N ASP A 77 -11.54 -6.49 2.06
CA ASP A 77 -12.76 -6.83 2.79
C ASP A 77 -14.00 -6.34 2.01
N PRO A 78 -15.12 -7.09 1.95
CA PRO A 78 -16.30 -6.66 1.20
C PRO A 78 -16.86 -5.29 1.60
N ARG A 79 -16.72 -4.88 2.86
CA ARG A 79 -17.10 -3.53 3.31
C ARG A 79 -16.21 -2.47 2.68
N ASP A 80 -14.90 -2.70 2.71
CA ASP A 80 -13.90 -1.79 2.15
C ASP A 80 -13.93 -1.81 0.61
N GLN A 81 -14.32 -2.91 -0.02
CA GLN A 81 -14.58 -2.97 -1.45
C GLN A 81 -15.72 -2.03 -1.87
N ARG A 82 -16.80 -1.98 -1.09
CA ARG A 82 -17.93 -1.08 -1.36
C ARG A 82 -17.51 0.38 -1.22
N ARG A 83 -16.71 0.69 -0.20
CA ARG A 83 -16.15 2.05 0.02
C ARG A 83 -15.25 2.47 -1.11
N LEU A 84 -14.30 1.62 -1.51
CA LEU A 84 -13.41 1.88 -2.62
C LEU A 84 -14.19 2.14 -3.92
N ARG A 85 -15.21 1.32 -4.21
CA ARG A 85 -16.08 1.53 -5.38
C ARG A 85 -16.82 2.86 -5.32
N ALA A 86 -17.43 3.19 -4.18
CA ALA A 86 -18.14 4.44 -4.00
C ALA A 86 -17.22 5.65 -4.20
N TYR A 87 -16.01 5.60 -3.63
CA TYR A 87 -15.00 6.65 -3.77
C TYR A 87 -14.57 6.88 -5.22
N ILE A 88 -14.29 5.80 -5.96
CA ILE A 88 -13.89 5.90 -7.37
C ILE A 88 -15.03 6.45 -8.24
N GLN A 89 -16.28 6.13 -7.92
CA GLN A 89 -17.46 6.58 -8.68
C GLN A 89 -17.84 8.04 -8.41
N SER A 90 -17.40 8.64 -7.29
CA SER A 90 -17.70 10.02 -6.94
C SER A 90 -16.67 11.03 -7.47
N ARG A 91 -15.68 10.58 -8.25
CA ARG A 91 -14.65 11.39 -8.90
C ARG A 91 -14.85 11.44 -10.41
#